data_AF-A0A0C1DAF2-F1
#
_entry.id   AF-A0A0C1DAF2-F1
#
_cell.length_a   1.000
_cell.length_b   1.000
_cell.length_c   1.000
_cell.angle_alpha   90.00
_cell.angle_beta   90.00
_cell.angle_gamma   90.00
#
_symmetry.space_group_name_H-M   'P 1'
#
loop_
_entity.id
_entity.type
_entity.pdbx_description
1 polymer ?
#
loop_
_entity_poly.entity_id
_entity_poly.type
_entity_poly.pdbx_seq_one_letter_code
_entity_poly.pdbx_strand_id
1 'polypeptide(L)'
;MNFSYEELYHMYGQYDTLITITFQYNSEAYKIFGSTLMGDIIYTEDERNELEGLLKENPVPRTDRKIRVLPSSVIKITQEQYERAERYGFLASDIYEIMSYNKPRQNNFVAKEKKEIQNTIVISTKSNRRELNQILFGFLNARVKRNTPLSPEEKYKFLGLARHFGEDITVDPYKQFNDNESAIRYHELNTKLTDLTIEGDDIKDYAKLISERYDEREKLIKLEIEKSGGKIEAIAKKYGDEVKNLKSAAHGFEEEIILFGEKLVFLDLERFLHIYARHVEETHVGDGFGEKTIFQYKYDDILRIIKAVVESESDAIQEHFKTKPNRNFVRMGKRSIYYEGHYYRVDIEPTGRLLTFHPYNNNEERDADGEGQD
;
A
#
# COMPACT_ATOMS: atom_id res chain seq x y z
N MET A 1 13.36 -37.63 8.65
CA MET A 1 12.97 -36.24 8.40
C MET A 1 13.76 -35.76 7.19
N ASN A 2 13.07 -35.45 6.08
CA ASN A 2 13.74 -35.01 4.84
C ASN A 2 14.16 -33.54 4.90
N PHE A 3 13.39 -32.71 5.61
CA PHE A 3 13.60 -31.28 5.74
C PHE A 3 13.46 -30.86 7.20
N SER A 4 14.29 -29.93 7.67
CA SER A 4 14.10 -29.21 8.94
C SER A 4 13.51 -27.82 8.72
N TYR A 5 13.01 -27.22 9.80
CA TYR A 5 12.51 -25.84 9.79
C TYR A 5 13.56 -24.85 9.26
N GLU A 6 14.80 -24.98 9.72
CA GLU A 6 15.93 -24.14 9.35
C GLU A 6 16.34 -24.32 7.88
N GLU A 7 16.33 -25.57 7.39
CA GLU A 7 16.63 -25.87 5.98
C GLU A 7 15.59 -25.25 5.05
N LEU A 8 14.30 -25.31 5.41
CA LEU A 8 13.22 -24.72 4.64
C LEU A 8 13.34 -23.21 4.54
N TYR A 9 13.68 -22.55 5.65
CA TYR A 9 13.97 -21.13 5.64
C TYR A 9 15.19 -20.81 4.76
N HIS A 10 16.30 -21.52 4.96
CA HIS A 10 17.53 -21.30 4.22
C HIS A 10 17.37 -21.51 2.72
N MET A 11 16.60 -22.51 2.30
CA MET A 11 16.46 -22.84 0.88
C MET A 11 15.40 -22.02 0.17
N TYR A 12 14.31 -21.66 0.85
CA TYR A 12 13.11 -21.09 0.22
C TYR A 12 12.54 -19.89 0.98
N GLY A 13 12.39 -20.01 2.30
CA GLY A 13 11.69 -19.01 3.13
C GLY A 13 12.34 -17.64 3.17
N GLN A 14 13.68 -17.58 3.21
CA GLN A 14 14.41 -16.32 3.23
C GLN A 14 14.34 -15.55 1.88
N TYR A 15 13.81 -16.18 0.83
CA TYR A 15 13.73 -15.63 -0.52
C TYR A 15 12.28 -15.47 -1.01
N ASP A 16 11.31 -15.70 -0.13
CA ASP A 16 9.87 -15.57 -0.39
C ASP A 16 9.51 -16.20 -1.74
N THR A 17 9.89 -17.47 -1.86
CA THR A 17 9.80 -18.20 -3.12
C THR A 17 8.55 -19.07 -3.12
N LEU A 18 7.76 -18.91 -4.18
CA LEU A 18 6.64 -19.79 -4.44
C LEU A 18 7.12 -21.22 -4.65
N ILE A 19 6.65 -22.11 -3.78
CA ILE A 19 7.02 -23.52 -3.80
C ILE A 19 5.79 -24.41 -3.97
N THR A 20 6.03 -25.62 -4.48
CA THR A 20 5.08 -26.73 -4.43
C THR A 20 5.63 -27.79 -3.49
N ILE A 21 4.87 -28.09 -2.45
CA ILE A 21 5.21 -29.04 -1.40
C ILE A 21 4.44 -30.34 -1.69
N THR A 22 5.15 -31.45 -1.81
CA THR A 22 4.56 -32.79 -1.87
C THR A 22 4.66 -33.43 -0.50
N PHE A 23 3.55 -33.92 0.04
CA PHE A 23 3.51 -34.54 1.36
C PHE A 23 3.81 -36.03 1.33
N GLN A 24 4.39 -36.54 2.40
CA GLN A 24 4.56 -37.98 2.62
C GLN A 24 3.19 -38.66 2.66
N TYR A 25 3.08 -39.80 1.96
CA TYR A 25 1.84 -40.56 1.92
C TYR A 25 1.37 -40.92 3.34
N ASN A 26 0.08 -40.70 3.61
CA ASN A 26 -0.57 -40.92 4.92
C ASN A 26 -0.12 -40.02 6.09
N SER A 27 0.69 -38.99 5.86
CA SER A 27 0.99 -37.98 6.89
C SER A 27 -0.26 -37.19 7.33
N GLU A 28 -0.16 -36.41 8.41
CA GLU A 28 -1.28 -35.56 8.85
C GLU A 28 -1.58 -34.51 7.77
N ALA A 29 -0.54 -33.83 7.27
CA ALA A 29 -0.67 -32.88 6.16
C ALA A 29 -1.30 -33.52 4.92
N TYR A 30 -0.92 -34.74 4.55
CA TYR A 30 -1.48 -35.44 3.39
C TYR A 30 -3.00 -35.64 3.51
N LYS A 31 -3.47 -36.00 4.71
CA LYS A 31 -4.90 -36.20 4.97
C LYS A 31 -5.69 -34.91 4.93
N ILE A 32 -5.09 -33.79 5.34
CA ILE A 32 -5.74 -32.49 5.39
C ILE A 32 -5.73 -31.82 4.01
N PHE A 33 -4.57 -31.74 3.36
CA PHE A 33 -4.36 -30.93 2.16
C PHE A 33 -4.33 -31.76 0.86
N GLY A 34 -4.29 -33.09 0.95
CA GLY A 34 -4.09 -33.98 -0.19
C GLY A 34 -2.61 -34.19 -0.49
N SER A 35 -2.28 -34.55 -1.74
CA SER A 35 -0.90 -34.88 -2.12
C SER A 35 0.06 -33.68 -2.12
N THR A 36 -0.45 -32.49 -2.45
CA THR A 36 0.38 -31.32 -2.73
C THR A 36 -0.26 -30.02 -2.24
N LEU A 37 0.57 -29.09 -1.77
CA LEU A 37 0.19 -27.71 -1.45
C LEU A 37 1.17 -26.75 -2.14
N MET A 38 0.65 -25.72 -2.82
CA MET A 38 1.47 -24.68 -3.45
C MET A 38 1.26 -23.36 -2.72
N GLY A 39 2.34 -22.65 -2.44
CA GLY A 39 2.29 -21.38 -1.70
C GLY A 39 3.66 -20.90 -1.27
N ASP A 40 3.66 -19.81 -0.51
CA ASP A 40 4.86 -19.22 0.08
C ASP A 40 4.93 -19.61 1.56
N ILE A 41 6.11 -19.99 2.05
CA ILE A 41 6.29 -20.23 3.49
C ILE A 41 6.31 -18.87 4.19
N ILE A 42 5.43 -18.68 5.17
CA ILE A 42 5.32 -17.43 5.90
C ILE A 42 6.03 -17.53 7.25
N TYR A 43 6.77 -16.47 7.55
CA TYR A 43 7.48 -16.30 8.81
C TYR A 43 7.11 -14.93 9.37
N THR A 44 6.93 -14.87 10.69
CA THR A 44 6.98 -13.62 11.44
C THR A 44 8.41 -13.09 11.45
N GLU A 45 8.57 -11.80 11.76
CA GLU A 45 9.90 -11.19 11.86
C GLU A 45 10.75 -11.84 12.95
N ASP A 46 10.11 -12.24 14.07
CA ASP A 46 10.79 -12.87 15.20
C ASP A 46 11.35 -14.23 14.77
N GLU A 47 10.55 -15.01 14.04
CA GLU A 47 11.00 -16.27 13.45
C GLU A 47 12.13 -16.03 12.45
N ARG A 48 12.05 -15.01 11.59
CA ARG A 48 13.15 -14.68 10.65
C ARG A 48 14.42 -14.30 11.39
N ASN A 49 14.34 -13.45 12.40
CA ASN A 49 15.49 -13.04 13.21
C ASN A 49 16.12 -14.22 13.96
N GLU A 50 15.30 -15.08 14.57
CA GLU A 50 15.76 -16.34 15.19
C GLU A 50 16.52 -17.18 14.17
N LEU A 51 15.90 -17.42 12.99
CA LEU A 51 16.46 -18.25 11.94
C LEU A 51 17.75 -17.67 11.34
N GLU A 52 17.83 -16.35 11.10
CA GLU A 52 19.07 -15.68 10.67
C GLU A 52 20.20 -15.81 11.71
N GLY A 53 19.86 -15.92 13.00
CA GLY A 53 20.79 -16.25 14.07
C GLY A 53 21.25 -17.71 13.98
N LEU A 54 20.31 -18.64 13.93
CA LEU A 54 20.57 -20.09 13.90
C LEU A 54 21.38 -20.53 12.67
N LEU A 55 21.19 -19.88 11.51
CA LEU A 55 21.95 -20.19 10.30
C LEU A 55 23.45 -19.83 10.40
N LYS A 56 23.86 -19.08 11.44
CA LYS A 56 25.26 -18.77 11.73
C LYS A 56 25.90 -19.78 12.68
N GLU A 57 25.11 -20.64 13.32
CA GLU A 57 25.60 -21.68 14.21
C GLU A 57 26.26 -22.83 13.43
N ASN A 58 27.17 -23.54 14.08
CA ASN A 58 27.81 -24.72 13.49
C ASN A 58 27.90 -25.86 14.52
N PRO A 59 27.15 -26.96 14.35
CA PRO A 59 26.24 -27.24 13.23
C PRO A 59 24.93 -26.44 13.33
N VAL A 60 24.34 -26.08 12.19
CA VAL A 60 22.97 -25.53 12.14
C VAL A 60 22.01 -26.57 12.72
N PRO A 61 21.13 -26.21 13.68
CA PRO A 61 20.17 -27.16 14.24
C PRO A 61 19.18 -27.62 13.19
N ARG A 62 18.66 -28.84 13.37
CA ARG A 62 17.62 -29.41 12.50
C ARG A 62 16.40 -29.76 13.33
N THR A 63 15.42 -28.87 13.36
CA THR A 63 14.20 -29.04 14.15
C THR A 63 12.98 -29.41 13.31
N ASP A 64 12.08 -30.19 13.90
CA ASP A 64 10.78 -30.55 13.31
C ASP A 64 9.69 -29.63 13.87
N ARG A 65 9.64 -28.40 13.36
CA ARG A 65 8.62 -27.41 13.74
C ARG A 65 7.50 -27.36 12.70
N LYS A 66 6.36 -26.82 13.11
CA LYS A 66 5.28 -26.51 12.18
C LYS A 66 5.67 -25.36 11.28
N ILE A 67 5.42 -25.51 9.98
CA ILE A 67 5.56 -24.46 8.98
C ILE A 67 4.18 -23.97 8.55
N ARG A 68 4.06 -22.65 8.45
CA ARG A 68 2.88 -21.98 7.94
C ARG A 68 3.12 -21.63 6.47
N VAL A 69 2.09 -21.80 5.66
CA VAL A 69 2.15 -21.53 4.23
C VAL A 69 0.98 -20.63 3.87
N LEU A 70 1.25 -19.57 3.13
CA LEU A 70 0.23 -18.78 2.44
C LEU A 70 -0.11 -19.49 1.12
N PRO A 71 -1.27 -20.15 1.01
CA PRO A 71 -1.60 -20.93 -0.17
C PRO A 71 -1.79 -20.03 -1.40
N SER A 72 -1.30 -20.49 -2.55
CA SER A 72 -1.42 -19.73 -3.79
C SER A 72 -2.88 -19.67 -4.29
N SER A 73 -3.27 -18.55 -4.88
CA SER A 73 -4.62 -18.39 -5.46
C SER A 73 -4.90 -19.32 -6.66
N VAL A 74 -3.86 -19.95 -7.24
CA VAL A 74 -4.02 -20.88 -8.38
C VAL A 74 -4.45 -22.28 -7.97
N ILE A 75 -4.28 -22.67 -6.70
CA ILE A 75 -4.69 -23.98 -6.21
C ILE A 75 -6.13 -23.95 -5.67
N LYS A 76 -6.83 -25.07 -5.86
CA LYS A 76 -8.20 -25.24 -5.35
C LYS A 76 -8.16 -25.96 -4.01
N ILE A 77 -8.31 -25.20 -2.94
CA ILE A 77 -8.45 -25.72 -1.58
C ILE A 77 -9.70 -25.11 -0.93
N THR A 78 -10.21 -25.73 0.14
CA THR A 78 -11.33 -25.18 0.91
C THR A 78 -10.84 -24.02 1.79
N GLN A 79 -11.76 -23.16 2.22
CA GLN A 79 -11.46 -22.08 3.18
C GLN A 79 -10.86 -22.64 4.48
N GLU A 80 -11.37 -23.78 4.97
CA GLU A 80 -10.84 -24.45 6.16
C GLU A 80 -9.40 -24.92 5.96
N GLN A 81 -9.07 -25.49 4.79
CA GLN A 81 -7.70 -25.86 4.45
C GLN A 81 -6.80 -24.63 4.36
N TYR A 82 -7.28 -23.54 3.75
CA TYR A 82 -6.54 -22.29 3.66
C TYR A 82 -6.15 -21.77 5.05
N GLU A 83 -7.13 -21.60 5.93
CA GLU A 83 -6.93 -21.14 7.30
C GLU A 83 -6.03 -22.09 8.09
N ARG A 84 -6.11 -23.40 7.83
CA ARG A 84 -5.27 -24.39 8.49
C ARG A 84 -3.80 -24.26 8.08
N ALA A 85 -3.52 -24.09 6.80
CA ALA A 85 -2.17 -23.88 6.28
C ALA A 85 -1.56 -22.56 6.78
N GLU A 86 -2.34 -21.48 6.78
CA GLU A 86 -1.89 -20.14 7.14
C GLU A 86 -1.67 -19.98 8.65
N ARG A 87 -2.62 -20.43 9.48
CA ARG A 87 -2.59 -20.16 10.93
C ARG A 87 -1.90 -21.23 11.74
N TYR A 88 -2.15 -22.51 11.42
CA TYR A 88 -1.68 -23.63 12.24
C TYR A 88 -0.47 -24.34 11.62
N GLY A 89 -0.41 -24.39 10.29
CA GLY A 89 0.66 -25.05 9.58
C GLY A 89 0.67 -26.57 9.72
N PHE A 90 1.78 -27.18 9.30
CA PHE A 90 2.04 -28.63 9.36
C PHE A 90 3.52 -28.89 9.64
N LEU A 91 3.87 -30.09 10.12
CA LEU A 91 5.25 -30.41 10.51
C LEU A 91 6.19 -30.48 9.30
N ALA A 92 7.44 -30.02 9.45
CA ALA A 92 8.46 -30.15 8.42
C ALA A 92 8.72 -31.63 8.04
N SER A 93 8.56 -32.55 8.99
CA SER A 93 8.68 -33.99 8.77
C SER A 93 7.57 -34.58 7.89
N ASP A 94 6.44 -33.91 7.70
CA ASP A 94 5.37 -34.36 6.79
C ASP A 94 5.75 -34.17 5.31
N ILE A 95 6.81 -33.43 5.01
CA ILE A 95 7.23 -33.09 3.66
C ILE A 95 8.03 -34.25 3.06
N TYR A 96 7.66 -34.63 1.83
CA TYR A 96 8.40 -35.60 1.02
C TYR A 96 9.37 -34.89 0.08
N GLU A 97 8.89 -33.89 -0.65
CA GLU A 97 9.62 -33.18 -1.71
C GLU A 97 9.14 -31.72 -1.83
N ILE A 98 10.03 -30.84 -2.28
CA ILE A 98 9.72 -29.44 -2.61
C ILE A 98 10.23 -29.10 -4.01
N MET A 99 9.34 -28.55 -4.84
CA MET A 99 9.66 -27.98 -6.14
C MET A 99 9.59 -26.46 -6.09
N SER A 100 10.53 -25.78 -6.75
CA SER A 100 10.63 -24.33 -6.80
C SER A 100 11.14 -23.88 -8.16
N TYR A 101 10.70 -22.71 -8.62
CA TYR A 101 11.33 -22.06 -9.75
C TYR A 101 12.74 -21.58 -9.37
N ASN A 102 13.71 -21.74 -10.29
CA ASN A 102 15.09 -21.34 -10.06
C ASN A 102 15.30 -19.85 -10.43
N LYS A 103 14.82 -18.95 -9.57
CA LYS A 103 15.06 -17.50 -9.67
C LYS A 103 16.36 -17.08 -8.96
N PRO A 104 17.01 -15.97 -9.36
CA PRO A 104 18.06 -15.36 -8.55
C PRO A 104 17.57 -15.16 -7.11
N ARG A 105 18.34 -15.66 -6.15
CA ARG A 105 17.97 -15.69 -4.73
C ARG A 105 18.55 -14.47 -4.03
N GLN A 106 17.68 -13.52 -3.67
CA GLN A 106 18.02 -12.36 -2.85
C GLN A 106 17.19 -12.41 -1.57
N ASN A 107 17.86 -12.37 -0.42
CA ASN A 107 17.18 -12.28 0.86
C ASN A 107 16.82 -10.81 1.10
N ASN A 108 15.58 -10.45 0.79
CA ASN A 108 15.09 -9.08 0.91
C ASN A 108 14.92 -8.67 2.38
N PHE A 109 14.83 -9.61 3.32
CA PHE A 109 14.71 -9.32 4.74
C PHE A 109 16.01 -8.71 5.32
N VAL A 110 17.17 -9.22 4.90
CA VAL A 110 18.48 -8.72 5.39
C VAL A 110 19.09 -7.63 4.51
N ALA A 111 18.48 -7.34 3.36
CA ALA A 111 18.96 -6.33 2.42
C ALA A 111 18.91 -4.92 3.04
N LYS A 112 20.00 -4.16 2.91
CA LYS A 112 20.10 -2.77 3.40
C LYS A 112 20.05 -1.73 2.27
N GLU A 113 20.18 -2.17 1.03
CA GLU A 113 20.19 -1.29 -0.14
C GLU A 113 18.77 -0.93 -0.57
N LYS A 114 18.63 0.11 -1.40
CA LYS A 114 17.35 0.42 -2.02
C LYS A 114 16.90 -0.75 -2.90
N LYS A 115 15.69 -1.23 -2.64
CA LYS A 115 14.97 -2.26 -3.35
C LYS A 115 14.33 -1.68 -4.62
N GLU A 116 14.16 -2.54 -5.60
CA GLU A 116 13.42 -2.24 -6.83
C GLU A 116 12.15 -3.10 -6.89
N ILE A 117 11.07 -2.54 -7.42
CA ILE A 117 9.84 -3.30 -7.66
C ILE A 117 10.07 -4.21 -8.87
N GLN A 118 10.20 -5.50 -8.62
CA GLN A 118 10.41 -6.49 -9.67
C GLN A 118 9.16 -6.68 -10.55
N ASN A 119 9.36 -7.20 -11.77
CA ASN A 119 8.29 -7.62 -12.68
C ASN A 119 7.32 -6.50 -13.12
N THR A 120 7.78 -5.26 -13.19
CA THR A 120 6.96 -4.15 -13.71
C THR A 120 6.77 -4.28 -15.22
N ILE A 121 5.52 -4.38 -15.67
CA ILE A 121 5.17 -4.34 -17.10
C ILE A 121 4.73 -2.92 -17.45
N VAL A 122 5.48 -2.25 -18.33
CA VAL A 122 5.10 -0.92 -18.83
C VAL A 122 4.15 -1.09 -20.00
N ILE A 123 2.87 -0.76 -19.79
CA ILE A 123 1.87 -0.71 -20.85
C ILE A 123 1.85 0.71 -21.41
N SER A 124 2.32 0.87 -22.64
CA SER A 124 2.24 2.16 -23.34
C SER A 124 0.93 2.30 -24.10
N THR A 125 0.26 3.44 -23.94
CA THR A 125 -0.97 3.77 -24.66
C THR A 125 -0.76 5.04 -25.48
N LYS A 126 -1.36 5.09 -26.67
CA LYS A 126 -1.44 6.30 -27.49
C LYS A 126 -2.85 6.83 -27.38
N SER A 127 -3.06 7.78 -26.48
CA SER A 127 -4.34 8.48 -26.32
C SER A 127 -4.10 9.97 -26.28
N ASN A 128 -4.99 10.75 -26.87
CA ASN A 128 -4.95 12.19 -26.69
C ASN A 128 -5.63 12.59 -25.37
N ARG A 129 -5.37 13.81 -24.89
CA ARG A 129 -5.88 14.28 -23.58
C ARG A 129 -7.42 14.26 -23.49
N ARG A 130 -8.10 14.58 -24.59
CA ARG A 130 -9.57 14.57 -24.66
C ARG A 130 -10.15 13.17 -24.55
N GLU A 131 -9.56 12.21 -25.24
CA GLU A 131 -9.93 10.79 -25.10
C GLU A 131 -9.75 10.31 -23.66
N LEU A 132 -8.66 10.71 -22.99
CA LEU A 132 -8.44 10.38 -21.58
C LEU A 132 -9.53 10.95 -20.67
N ASN A 133 -9.95 12.21 -20.89
CA ASN A 133 -11.05 12.82 -20.16
C ASN A 133 -12.39 12.09 -20.39
N GLN A 134 -12.66 11.67 -21.63
CA GLN A 134 -13.86 10.88 -21.96
C GLN A 134 -13.84 9.49 -21.32
N ILE A 135 -12.70 8.79 -21.36
CA ILE A 135 -12.52 7.48 -20.72
C ILE A 135 -12.73 7.60 -19.22
N LEU A 136 -12.12 8.61 -18.59
CA LEU A 136 -12.25 8.85 -17.16
C LEU A 136 -13.71 9.16 -16.79
N PHE A 137 -14.39 10.02 -17.54
CA PHE A 137 -15.80 10.31 -17.30
C PHE A 137 -16.67 9.06 -17.44
N GLY A 138 -16.45 8.27 -18.49
CA GLY A 138 -17.15 6.99 -18.70
C GLY A 138 -16.94 6.02 -17.54
N PHE A 139 -15.71 5.90 -17.04
CA PHE A 139 -15.36 5.06 -15.89
C PHE A 139 -16.07 5.51 -14.61
N LEU A 140 -16.01 6.80 -14.26
CA LEU A 140 -16.66 7.34 -13.06
C LEU A 140 -18.18 7.25 -13.16
N ASN A 141 -18.76 7.56 -14.34
CA ASN A 141 -20.20 7.43 -14.59
C ASN A 141 -20.68 5.99 -14.43
N ALA A 142 -19.91 5.02 -14.95
CA ALA A 142 -20.23 3.61 -14.78
C ALA A 142 -20.23 3.18 -13.31
N ARG A 143 -19.28 3.67 -12.51
CA ARG A 143 -19.23 3.42 -11.05
C ARG A 143 -20.44 4.00 -10.34
N VAL A 144 -20.79 5.26 -10.62
CA VAL A 144 -21.98 5.89 -10.02
C VAL A 144 -23.25 5.15 -10.39
N LYS A 145 -23.44 4.77 -11.66
CA LYS A 145 -24.61 3.99 -12.12
C LYS A 145 -24.71 2.61 -11.45
N ARG A 146 -23.57 2.02 -11.06
CA ARG A 146 -23.50 0.74 -10.34
C ARG A 146 -23.51 0.90 -8.82
N ASN A 147 -23.72 2.11 -8.31
CA ASN A 147 -23.65 2.44 -6.88
C ASN A 147 -22.31 2.02 -6.24
N THR A 148 -21.23 2.04 -7.01
CA THR A 148 -19.87 1.79 -6.54
C THR A 148 -19.33 3.07 -5.91
N PRO A 149 -18.69 3.01 -4.72
CA PRO A 149 -18.19 4.20 -4.03
C PRO A 149 -17.18 4.97 -4.88
N LEU A 150 -17.19 6.29 -4.74
CA LEU A 150 -16.15 7.21 -5.21
C LEU A 150 -15.48 7.86 -4.00
N SER A 151 -14.17 8.14 -4.10
CA SER A 151 -13.47 8.96 -3.10
C SER A 151 -13.95 10.43 -3.14
N PRO A 152 -13.61 11.26 -2.13
CA PRO A 152 -13.94 12.68 -2.13
C PRO A 152 -13.53 13.41 -3.42
N GLU A 153 -12.28 13.27 -3.87
CA GLU A 153 -11.79 13.98 -5.05
C GLU A 153 -12.39 13.41 -6.35
N GLU A 154 -12.60 12.09 -6.42
CA GLU A 154 -13.27 11.46 -7.57
C GLU A 154 -14.69 11.99 -7.78
N LYS A 155 -15.41 12.36 -6.70
CA LYS A 155 -16.74 12.99 -6.80
C LYS A 155 -16.66 14.37 -7.44
N TYR A 156 -15.74 15.22 -7.00
CA TYR A 156 -15.57 16.56 -7.59
C TYR A 156 -15.13 16.46 -9.05
N LYS A 157 -14.22 15.54 -9.35
CA LYS A 157 -13.77 15.26 -10.71
C LYS A 157 -14.89 14.75 -11.62
N PHE A 158 -15.71 13.84 -11.12
CA PHE A 158 -16.88 13.34 -11.84
C PHE A 158 -17.86 14.46 -12.18
N LEU A 159 -18.19 15.33 -11.21
CA LEU A 159 -19.08 16.47 -11.43
C LEU A 159 -18.48 17.52 -12.38
N GLY A 160 -17.18 17.80 -12.28
CA GLY A 160 -16.50 18.74 -13.18
C GLY A 160 -16.50 18.26 -14.63
N LEU A 161 -16.24 16.96 -14.84
CA LEU A 161 -16.35 16.31 -16.15
C LEU A 161 -17.78 16.32 -16.67
N ALA A 162 -18.78 16.03 -15.82
CA ALA A 162 -20.19 16.06 -16.19
C ALA A 162 -20.62 17.44 -16.71
N ARG A 163 -20.24 18.51 -16.01
CA ARG A 163 -20.50 19.90 -16.45
C ARG A 163 -19.84 20.22 -17.79
N HIS A 164 -18.57 19.84 -17.95
CA HIS A 164 -17.85 20.04 -19.20
C HIS A 164 -18.53 19.34 -20.39
N PHE A 165 -19.02 18.12 -20.18
CA PHE A 165 -19.73 17.35 -21.21
C PHE A 165 -21.21 17.72 -21.37
N GLY A 166 -21.70 18.72 -20.63
CA GLY A 166 -23.07 19.25 -20.77
C GLY A 166 -24.16 18.40 -20.11
N GLU A 167 -23.79 17.56 -19.14
CA GLU A 167 -24.75 16.79 -18.34
C GLU A 167 -25.40 17.69 -17.27
N ASP A 168 -26.70 17.47 -17.01
CA ASP A 168 -27.41 18.17 -15.94
C ASP A 168 -27.06 17.55 -14.58
N ILE A 169 -26.19 18.22 -13.82
CA ILE A 169 -25.76 17.76 -12.50
C ILE A 169 -26.78 18.05 -11.38
N THR A 170 -27.92 18.66 -11.69
CA THR A 170 -28.95 18.98 -10.70
C THR A 170 -29.92 17.83 -10.43
N VAL A 171 -29.88 16.79 -11.26
CA VAL A 171 -30.68 15.57 -11.11
C VAL A 171 -29.93 14.46 -10.37
N ASP A 172 -30.67 13.48 -9.84
CA ASP A 172 -30.04 12.25 -9.33
C ASP A 172 -29.38 11.47 -10.48
N PRO A 173 -28.18 10.88 -10.29
CA PRO A 173 -27.45 10.69 -9.03
C PRO A 173 -26.40 11.78 -8.72
N TYR A 174 -26.43 12.95 -9.35
CA TYR A 174 -25.38 13.98 -9.25
C TYR A 174 -25.57 14.93 -8.05
N LYS A 175 -26.84 15.25 -7.72
CA LYS A 175 -27.21 16.19 -6.66
C LYS A 175 -26.58 15.88 -5.29
N GLN A 176 -26.39 14.59 -4.98
CA GLN A 176 -25.84 14.11 -3.71
C GLN A 176 -24.35 14.42 -3.48
N PHE A 177 -23.64 14.95 -4.48
CA PHE A 177 -22.19 15.18 -4.43
C PHE A 177 -21.80 16.67 -4.44
N ASN A 178 -22.75 17.60 -4.51
CA ASN A 178 -22.51 19.01 -4.83
C ASN A 178 -22.10 19.88 -3.61
N ASP A 179 -21.16 19.41 -2.80
CA ASP A 179 -20.82 20.05 -1.52
C ASP A 179 -19.64 21.04 -1.62
N ASN A 180 -18.87 21.03 -2.71
CA ASN A 180 -17.70 21.91 -2.90
C ASN A 180 -17.60 22.44 -4.33
N GLU A 181 -18.28 23.55 -4.58
CA GLU A 181 -18.35 24.20 -5.89
C GLU A 181 -16.99 24.57 -6.46
N SER A 182 -16.06 25.09 -5.64
CA SER A 182 -14.73 25.49 -6.10
C SER A 182 -13.91 24.30 -6.62
N ALA A 183 -14.00 23.14 -5.94
CA ALA A 183 -13.32 21.92 -6.38
C ALA A 183 -13.94 21.37 -7.69
N ILE A 184 -15.26 21.39 -7.80
CA ILE A 184 -15.97 20.96 -9.02
C ILE A 184 -15.61 21.86 -10.20
N ARG A 185 -15.66 23.18 -9.99
CA ARG A 185 -15.31 24.20 -10.99
C ARG A 185 -13.85 24.10 -11.41
N TYR A 186 -12.95 23.79 -10.47
CA TYR A 186 -11.55 23.52 -10.80
C TYR A 186 -11.40 22.37 -11.80
N HIS A 187 -12.05 21.23 -11.56
CA HIS A 187 -12.00 20.09 -12.47
C HIS A 187 -12.65 20.38 -13.82
N GLU A 188 -13.79 21.09 -13.84
CA GLU A 188 -14.43 21.54 -15.08
C GLU A 188 -13.47 22.37 -15.94
N LEU A 189 -12.86 23.41 -15.35
CA LEU A 189 -11.95 24.31 -16.05
C LEU A 189 -10.64 23.62 -16.46
N ASN A 190 -10.11 22.72 -15.63
CA ASN A 190 -8.95 21.90 -15.98
C ASN A 190 -9.26 20.97 -17.17
N THR A 191 -10.47 20.39 -17.23
CA THR A 191 -10.92 19.62 -18.40
C THR A 191 -11.03 20.51 -19.63
N LYS A 192 -11.63 21.70 -19.53
CA LYS A 192 -11.69 22.66 -20.64
C LYS A 192 -10.30 23.04 -21.16
N LEU A 193 -9.36 23.30 -20.25
CA LEU A 193 -7.97 23.62 -20.59
C LEU A 193 -7.29 22.46 -21.32
N THR A 194 -7.44 21.23 -20.81
CA THR A 194 -6.82 20.03 -21.41
C THR A 194 -7.44 19.64 -22.76
N ASP A 195 -8.73 19.93 -22.95
CA ASP A 195 -9.46 19.75 -24.22
C ASP A 195 -9.28 20.93 -25.19
N LEU A 196 -8.56 21.99 -24.81
CA LEU A 196 -8.36 23.23 -25.58
C LEU A 196 -9.67 23.97 -25.92
N THR A 197 -10.62 23.97 -24.99
CA THR A 197 -11.95 24.60 -25.12
C THR A 197 -12.19 25.71 -24.10
N ILE A 198 -11.17 26.06 -23.31
CA ILE A 198 -11.27 27.12 -22.29
C ILE A 198 -11.32 28.52 -22.91
N GLU A 199 -12.18 29.39 -22.38
CA GLU A 199 -12.39 30.76 -22.86
C GLU A 199 -11.81 31.83 -21.92
N GLY A 200 -11.82 33.11 -22.35
CA GLY A 200 -11.08 34.20 -21.69
C GLY A 200 -11.43 34.45 -20.22
N ASP A 201 -12.70 34.44 -19.85
CA ASP A 201 -13.10 34.61 -18.45
C ASP A 201 -12.91 33.32 -17.64
N ASP A 202 -13.14 32.16 -18.25
CA ASP A 202 -12.82 30.84 -17.67
C ASP A 202 -11.32 30.71 -17.34
N ILE A 203 -10.42 31.29 -18.14
CA ILE A 203 -8.96 31.31 -17.86
C ILE A 203 -8.66 32.11 -16.58
N LYS A 204 -9.33 33.26 -16.37
CA LYS A 204 -9.11 34.08 -15.17
C LYS A 204 -9.63 33.35 -13.93
N ASP A 205 -10.81 32.76 -14.02
CA ASP A 205 -11.39 31.93 -12.95
C ASP A 205 -10.46 30.76 -12.61
N TYR A 206 -9.94 30.07 -13.63
CA TYR A 206 -9.02 28.96 -13.44
C TYR A 206 -7.73 29.38 -12.76
N ALA A 207 -7.14 30.51 -13.19
CA ALA A 207 -5.94 31.06 -12.56
C ALA A 207 -6.16 31.40 -11.08
N LYS A 208 -7.34 31.94 -10.74
CA LYS A 208 -7.72 32.20 -9.34
C LYS A 208 -7.79 30.91 -8.53
N LEU A 209 -8.47 29.88 -9.03
CA LEU A 209 -8.59 28.59 -8.34
C LEU A 209 -7.23 27.88 -8.18
N ILE A 210 -6.34 27.99 -9.17
CA ILE A 210 -4.96 27.49 -9.07
C ILE A 210 -4.21 28.21 -7.94
N SER A 211 -4.33 29.54 -7.85
CA SER A 211 -3.69 30.31 -6.78
C SER A 211 -4.21 29.91 -5.41
N GLU A 212 -5.53 29.76 -5.26
CA GLU A 212 -6.17 29.33 -4.01
C GLU A 212 -5.70 27.92 -3.59
N ARG A 213 -5.66 26.96 -4.53
CA ARG A 213 -5.12 25.62 -4.29
C ARG A 213 -3.64 25.67 -3.91
N TYR A 214 -2.85 26.50 -4.57
CA TYR A 214 -1.43 26.66 -4.25
C TYR A 214 -1.23 27.15 -2.80
N ASP A 215 -1.99 28.17 -2.38
CA ASP A 215 -1.94 28.71 -1.02
C ASP A 215 -2.39 27.71 0.04
N GLU A 216 -3.42 26.91 -0.26
CA GLU A 216 -3.88 25.83 0.62
C GLU A 216 -2.80 24.76 0.79
N ARG A 217 -2.18 24.31 -0.31
CA ARG A 217 -1.11 23.32 -0.30
C ARG A 217 0.12 23.82 0.46
N GLU A 218 0.53 25.07 0.26
CA GLU A 218 1.63 25.68 1.03
C GLU A 218 1.34 25.72 2.54
N LYS A 219 0.09 25.97 2.94
CA LYS A 219 -0.30 25.90 4.36
C LYS A 219 -0.14 24.48 4.91
N LEU A 220 -0.60 23.46 4.17
CA LEU A 220 -0.47 22.06 4.60
C LEU A 220 0.98 21.60 4.67
N ILE A 221 1.80 21.96 3.68
CA ILE A 221 3.24 21.67 3.66
C ILE A 221 3.91 22.30 4.89
N LYS A 222 3.62 23.58 5.15
CA LYS A 222 4.18 24.28 6.31
C LYS A 222 3.77 23.62 7.63
N LEU A 223 2.49 23.27 7.78
CA LEU A 223 1.99 22.59 8.96
C LEU A 223 2.67 21.23 9.19
N GLU A 224 2.93 20.44 8.14
CA GLU A 224 3.63 19.16 8.30
C GLU A 224 5.11 19.34 8.64
N ILE A 225 5.80 20.30 8.01
CA ILE A 225 7.20 20.62 8.32
C ILE A 225 7.37 21.13 9.77
N GLU A 226 6.43 21.94 10.26
CA GLU A 226 6.47 22.46 11.63
C GLU A 226 6.28 21.35 12.68
N LYS A 227 5.61 20.24 12.34
CA LYS A 227 5.55 19.05 13.20
C LYS A 227 6.91 18.38 13.42
N SER A 228 7.93 18.69 12.62
CA SER A 228 9.31 18.21 12.81
C SER A 228 10.06 18.91 13.96
N GLY A 229 9.42 19.87 14.63
CA GLY A 229 9.98 20.54 15.83
C GLY A 229 10.86 21.77 15.54
N GLY A 230 10.92 22.24 14.30
CA GLY A 230 11.69 23.43 13.91
C GLY A 230 10.86 24.49 13.17
N LYS A 231 11.33 25.74 13.17
CA LYS A 231 10.78 26.80 12.30
C LYS A 231 11.12 26.49 10.84
N ILE A 232 10.18 26.70 9.92
CA ILE A 232 10.35 26.39 8.50
C ILE A 232 11.60 27.04 7.89
N GLU A 233 11.97 28.25 8.31
CA GLU A 233 13.16 28.94 7.79
C GLU A 233 14.46 28.26 8.22
N ALA A 234 14.49 27.70 9.44
CA ALA A 234 15.64 26.95 9.94
C ALA A 234 15.73 25.57 9.29
N ILE A 235 14.60 24.89 9.12
CA ILE A 235 14.53 23.59 8.44
C ILE A 235 14.92 23.74 6.96
N ALA A 236 14.40 24.73 6.25
CA ALA A 236 14.73 24.98 4.84
C ALA A 236 16.21 25.35 4.63
N LYS A 237 16.86 25.97 5.61
CA LYS A 237 18.31 26.23 5.54
C LYS A 237 19.15 24.96 5.67
N LYS A 238 18.64 23.95 6.37
CA LYS A 238 19.33 22.68 6.63
C LYS A 238 18.98 21.58 5.60
N TYR A 239 17.73 21.52 5.16
CA TYR A 239 17.14 20.50 4.29
C TYR A 239 16.57 21.13 3.01
N GLY A 240 17.32 22.03 2.39
CA GLY A 240 16.82 22.87 1.29
C GLY A 240 16.33 22.07 0.09
N ASP A 241 17.05 20.99 -0.26
CA ASP A 241 16.71 20.14 -1.39
C ASP A 241 15.52 19.23 -1.07
N GLU A 242 15.46 18.65 0.13
CA GLU A 242 14.36 17.79 0.57
C GLU A 242 13.05 18.57 0.69
N VAL A 243 13.09 19.80 1.24
CA VAL A 243 11.94 20.70 1.28
C VAL A 243 11.47 21.05 -0.13
N LYS A 244 12.42 21.31 -1.05
CA LYS A 244 12.08 21.61 -2.45
C LYS A 244 11.44 20.41 -3.15
N ASN A 245 11.97 19.21 -2.93
CA ASN A 245 11.42 17.96 -3.47
C ASN A 245 10.02 17.71 -2.91
N LEU A 246 9.83 17.86 -1.60
CA LEU A 246 8.53 17.71 -0.94
C LEU A 246 7.50 18.72 -1.49
N LYS A 247 7.89 19.98 -1.69
CA LYS A 247 7.01 20.99 -2.31
C LYS A 247 6.63 20.62 -3.73
N SER A 248 7.61 20.22 -4.55
CA SER A 248 7.35 19.82 -5.93
C SER A 248 6.39 18.63 -6.02
N ALA A 249 6.60 17.64 -5.15
CA ALA A 249 5.74 16.48 -5.00
C ALA A 249 4.32 16.87 -4.57
N ALA A 250 4.22 17.64 -3.50
CA ALA A 250 2.95 18.05 -2.89
C ALA A 250 2.11 18.94 -3.81
N HIS A 251 2.72 19.80 -4.64
CA HIS A 251 1.98 20.62 -5.59
C HIS A 251 1.44 19.83 -6.78
N GLY A 252 2.12 18.74 -7.17
CA GLY A 252 1.68 17.85 -8.25
C GLY A 252 0.76 16.71 -7.82
N PHE A 253 0.63 16.47 -6.52
CA PHE A 253 -0.15 15.35 -5.99
C PHE A 253 -1.66 15.58 -6.12
N GLU A 254 -2.40 14.58 -6.56
CA GLU A 254 -3.86 14.53 -6.44
C GLU A 254 -4.21 13.29 -5.62
N GLU A 255 -5.40 13.27 -5.01
CA GLU A 255 -5.84 12.13 -4.21
C GLU A 255 -5.74 10.82 -5.00
N GLU A 256 -5.15 9.81 -4.39
CA GLU A 256 -4.87 8.53 -5.03
C GLU A 256 -5.76 7.43 -4.44
N ILE A 257 -6.39 6.65 -5.31
CA ILE A 257 -7.08 5.43 -4.90
C ILE A 257 -6.04 4.36 -4.62
N ILE A 258 -6.04 3.85 -3.39
CA ILE A 258 -5.11 2.84 -2.91
C ILE A 258 -5.71 1.43 -3.07
N LEU A 259 -7.00 1.27 -2.78
CA LEU A 259 -7.70 -0.01 -2.89
C LEU A 259 -9.13 0.20 -3.41
N PHE A 260 -9.51 -0.57 -4.41
CA PHE A 260 -10.90 -0.69 -4.87
C PHE A 260 -11.65 -1.77 -4.07
N GLY A 261 -12.94 -1.57 -3.86
CA GLY A 261 -13.80 -2.50 -3.15
C GLY A 261 -15.14 -1.86 -2.75
N GLU A 262 -15.93 -2.57 -1.95
CA GLU A 262 -17.11 -1.98 -1.29
C GLU A 262 -16.69 -0.87 -0.33
N LYS A 263 -15.58 -1.09 0.38
CA LYS A 263 -14.81 -0.03 1.03
C LYS A 263 -13.64 0.36 0.13
N LEU A 264 -13.77 1.55 -0.46
CA LEU A 264 -12.68 2.20 -1.17
C LEU A 264 -11.67 2.77 -0.15
N VAL A 265 -10.37 2.57 -0.41
CA VAL A 265 -9.29 3.19 0.37
C VAL A 265 -8.58 4.24 -0.48
N PHE A 266 -8.34 5.41 0.10
CA PHE A 266 -7.71 6.54 -0.60
C PHE A 266 -6.65 7.23 0.26
N LEU A 267 -5.71 7.89 -0.42
CA LEU A 267 -4.64 8.69 0.17
C LEU A 267 -4.82 10.14 -0.27
N ASP A 268 -5.05 11.03 0.71
CA ASP A 268 -5.15 12.46 0.47
C ASP A 268 -3.81 13.18 0.66
N LEU A 269 -3.78 14.47 0.36
CA LEU A 269 -2.57 15.28 0.39
C LEU A 269 -1.94 15.37 1.80
N GLU A 270 -2.76 15.53 2.84
CA GLU A 270 -2.24 15.64 4.21
C GLU A 270 -1.50 14.37 4.63
N ARG A 271 -2.07 13.21 4.28
CA ARG A 271 -1.49 11.91 4.61
C ARG A 271 -0.34 11.56 3.70
N PHE A 272 -0.39 11.95 2.43
CA PHE A 272 0.76 11.92 1.54
C PHE A 272 1.93 12.70 2.13
N LEU A 273 1.72 13.97 2.52
CA LEU A 273 2.75 14.81 3.15
C LEU A 273 3.31 14.16 4.41
N HIS A 274 2.44 13.62 5.27
CA HIS A 274 2.86 12.93 6.48
C HIS A 274 3.79 11.75 6.20
N ILE A 275 3.45 10.90 5.23
CA ILE A 275 4.26 9.73 4.88
C ILE A 275 5.58 10.17 4.24
N TYR A 276 5.53 11.04 3.24
CA TYR A 276 6.71 11.42 2.47
C TYR A 276 7.68 12.31 3.25
N ALA A 277 7.19 13.25 4.06
CA ALA A 277 8.06 14.12 4.86
C ALA A 277 8.80 13.37 5.98
N ARG A 278 8.31 12.20 6.39
CA ARG A 278 8.83 11.45 7.55
C ARG A 278 9.56 10.18 7.18
N HIS A 279 9.07 9.45 6.20
CA HIS A 279 9.51 8.07 5.93
C HIS A 279 10.21 7.91 4.57
N VAL A 280 10.24 8.95 3.72
CA VAL A 280 10.88 8.88 2.40
C VAL A 280 12.16 9.71 2.40
N GLU A 281 13.29 9.06 2.12
CA GLU A 281 14.63 9.65 2.23
C GLU A 281 14.77 10.96 1.44
N GLU A 282 14.29 10.98 0.19
CA GLU A 282 14.43 12.09 -0.75
C GLU A 282 13.65 13.36 -0.36
N THR A 283 12.71 13.22 0.57
CA THR A 283 11.82 14.30 1.05
C THR A 283 11.81 14.43 2.58
N HIS A 284 12.69 13.71 3.27
CA HIS A 284 12.73 13.67 4.73
C HIS A 284 13.19 15.01 5.31
N VAL A 285 12.41 15.57 6.24
CA VAL A 285 12.65 16.92 6.77
C VAL A 285 12.62 16.99 8.29
N GLY A 286 13.79 17.23 8.90
CA GLY A 286 13.93 17.62 10.31
C GLY A 286 14.63 16.58 11.21
N ASP A 287 15.38 17.07 12.20
CA ASP A 287 16.11 16.25 13.18
C ASP A 287 15.24 15.69 14.31
N GLY A 288 14.07 16.30 14.54
CA GLY A 288 13.10 15.87 15.57
C GLY A 288 12.38 14.56 15.22
N PHE A 289 12.68 14.01 14.05
CA PHE A 289 12.25 12.71 13.58
C PHE A 289 13.34 11.65 13.79
N GLY A 290 13.95 11.64 14.98
CA GLY A 290 15.04 10.72 15.35
C GLY A 290 14.76 9.28 14.90
N GLU A 291 15.78 8.63 14.33
CA GLU A 291 15.80 7.25 13.81
C GLU A 291 14.46 6.70 13.28
N LYS A 292 13.64 7.52 12.60
CA LYS A 292 12.38 7.02 12.05
C LYS A 292 12.65 6.06 10.91
N THR A 293 11.71 5.14 10.72
CA THR A 293 11.77 4.16 9.65
C THR A 293 11.68 4.82 8.29
N ILE A 294 12.74 4.65 7.51
CA ILE A 294 12.83 5.12 6.13
C ILE A 294 12.54 3.94 5.19
N PHE A 295 11.77 4.20 4.14
CA PHE A 295 11.54 3.26 3.06
C PHE A 295 12.85 2.88 2.37
N GLN A 296 13.05 1.58 2.13
CA GLN A 296 14.12 1.10 1.26
C GLN A 296 13.74 1.15 -0.22
N TYR A 297 12.91 2.09 -0.65
CA TYR A 297 12.48 2.23 -2.04
C TYR A 297 12.67 3.67 -2.50
N LYS A 298 12.76 3.87 -3.82
CA LYS A 298 12.83 5.21 -4.41
C LYS A 298 11.50 5.94 -4.24
N TYR A 299 11.56 7.26 -4.12
CA TYR A 299 10.40 8.15 -4.05
C TYR A 299 9.25 7.77 -5.03
N ASP A 300 9.58 7.50 -6.30
CA ASP A 300 8.59 7.20 -7.35
C ASP A 300 7.86 5.85 -7.16
N ASP A 301 8.44 4.95 -6.38
CA ASP A 301 7.92 3.60 -6.15
C ASP A 301 7.08 3.51 -4.86
N ILE A 302 7.19 4.48 -3.94
CA ILE A 302 6.52 4.42 -2.62
C ILE A 302 5.01 4.24 -2.75
N LEU A 303 4.36 4.98 -3.66
CA LEU A 303 2.91 4.84 -3.87
C LEU A 303 2.53 3.45 -4.36
N ARG A 304 3.38 2.81 -5.17
CA ARG A 304 3.16 1.44 -5.63
C ARG A 304 3.30 0.44 -4.48
N ILE A 305 4.26 0.67 -3.58
CA ILE A 305 4.40 -0.14 -2.36
C ILE A 305 3.17 0.00 -1.48
N ILE A 306 2.67 1.22 -1.26
CA ILE A 306 1.42 1.45 -0.51
C ILE A 306 0.28 0.64 -1.11
N LYS A 307 0.08 0.72 -2.42
CA LYS A 307 -0.96 -0.03 -3.14
C LYS A 307 -0.79 -1.54 -2.97
N ALA A 308 0.41 -2.08 -3.22
CA ALA A 308 0.67 -3.51 -3.15
C ALA A 308 0.44 -4.09 -1.73
N VAL A 309 0.91 -3.39 -0.69
CA VAL A 309 0.75 -3.81 0.71
C VAL A 309 -0.71 -3.73 1.17
N VAL A 310 -1.44 -2.70 0.75
CA VAL A 310 -2.87 -2.59 1.13
C VAL A 310 -3.71 -3.59 0.34
N GLU A 311 -3.41 -3.81 -0.94
CA GLU A 311 -4.07 -4.81 -1.78
C GLU A 311 -3.86 -6.25 -1.28
N SER A 312 -2.70 -6.59 -0.72
CA SER A 312 -2.45 -7.93 -0.17
C SER A 312 -3.37 -8.28 1.01
N GLU A 313 -3.94 -7.28 1.69
CA GLU A 313 -4.92 -7.45 2.78
C GLU A 313 -6.35 -7.08 2.35
N SER A 314 -6.64 -7.00 1.05
CA SER A 314 -7.93 -6.53 0.53
C SER A 314 -9.12 -7.22 1.20
N ASP A 315 -9.16 -8.56 1.19
CA ASP A 315 -10.27 -9.33 1.76
C ASP A 315 -10.46 -9.04 3.26
N ALA A 316 -9.37 -8.93 4.01
CA ALA A 316 -9.40 -8.63 5.44
C ALA A 316 -9.88 -7.20 5.72
N ILE A 317 -9.50 -6.23 4.87
CA ILE A 317 -9.96 -4.84 4.94
C ILE A 317 -11.46 -4.76 4.66
N GLN A 318 -11.92 -5.38 3.57
CA GLN A 318 -13.33 -5.37 3.19
C GLN A 318 -14.20 -6.01 4.29
N GLU A 319 -13.81 -7.19 4.78
CA GLU A 319 -14.55 -7.89 5.85
C GLU A 319 -14.54 -7.13 7.18
N HIS A 320 -13.41 -6.47 7.52
CA HIS A 320 -13.34 -5.64 8.73
C HIS A 320 -14.36 -4.50 8.68
N PHE A 321 -14.44 -3.75 7.58
CA PHE A 321 -15.38 -2.64 7.50
C PHE A 321 -16.84 -3.07 7.31
N LYS A 322 -17.07 -4.30 6.82
CA LYS A 322 -18.40 -4.91 6.81
C LYS A 322 -18.88 -5.26 8.22
N THR A 323 -18.00 -5.82 9.05
CA THR A 323 -18.33 -6.29 10.40
C THR A 323 -18.19 -5.23 11.49
N LYS A 324 -17.28 -4.27 11.29
CA LYS A 324 -16.91 -3.19 12.23
C LYS A 324 -16.82 -1.84 11.51
N PRO A 325 -17.92 -1.35 10.91
CA PRO A 325 -17.90 -0.19 10.01
C PRO A 325 -17.39 1.10 10.63
N ASN A 326 -17.51 1.26 11.95
CA ASN A 326 -17.13 2.48 12.67
C ASN A 326 -15.76 2.40 13.37
N ARG A 327 -14.98 1.35 13.11
CA ARG A 327 -13.65 1.18 13.71
C ARG A 327 -12.57 1.19 12.64
N ASN A 328 -11.43 1.78 12.97
CA ASN A 328 -10.26 1.73 12.10
C ASN A 328 -9.84 0.29 11.82
N PHE A 329 -9.41 0.03 10.59
CA PHE A 329 -8.64 -1.16 10.28
C PHE A 329 -7.18 -0.87 10.61
N VAL A 330 -6.64 -1.61 11.57
CA VAL A 330 -5.28 -1.38 12.07
C VAL A 330 -4.46 -2.66 12.01
N ARG A 331 -3.26 -2.53 11.46
CA ARG A 331 -2.21 -3.55 11.39
C ARG A 331 -0.92 -2.89 11.87
N MET A 332 -0.49 -3.21 13.08
CA MET A 332 0.69 -2.65 13.71
C MET A 332 1.34 -3.70 14.62
N GLY A 333 2.56 -3.44 15.08
CA GLY A 333 3.25 -4.36 15.98
C GLY A 333 3.43 -5.75 15.35
N LYS A 334 3.10 -6.79 16.13
CA LYS A 334 3.09 -8.20 15.67
C LYS A 334 2.04 -8.50 14.58
N ARG A 335 1.09 -7.60 14.34
CA ARG A 335 0.06 -7.71 13.30
C ARG A 335 0.36 -6.82 12.10
N SER A 336 1.58 -6.32 11.96
CA SER A 336 2.02 -5.59 10.78
C SER A 336 1.94 -6.47 9.51
N ILE A 337 1.83 -5.83 8.35
CA ILE A 337 1.67 -6.53 7.08
C ILE A 337 3.06 -6.79 6.50
N TYR A 338 3.39 -8.06 6.27
CA TYR A 338 4.64 -8.43 5.64
C TYR A 338 4.60 -8.18 4.12
N TYR A 339 5.64 -7.54 3.58
CA TYR A 339 5.82 -7.40 2.14
C TYR A 339 7.31 -7.21 1.79
N GLU A 340 7.85 -8.08 0.94
CA GLU A 340 9.21 -8.00 0.36
C GLU A 340 10.31 -7.72 1.40
N GLY A 341 10.31 -8.48 2.50
CA GLY A 341 11.30 -8.36 3.56
C GLY A 341 11.06 -7.24 4.58
N HIS A 342 9.94 -6.52 4.50
CA HIS A 342 9.56 -5.51 5.48
C HIS A 342 8.21 -5.81 6.11
N TYR A 343 7.98 -5.21 7.27
CA TYR A 343 6.71 -5.26 7.98
C TYR A 343 6.13 -3.86 8.05
N TYR A 344 4.93 -3.65 7.52
CA TYR A 344 4.31 -2.34 7.40
C TYR A 344 3.23 -2.13 8.45
N ARG A 345 3.28 -0.96 9.10
CA ARG A 345 2.17 -0.43 9.87
C ARG A 345 1.16 0.20 8.93
N VAL A 346 -0.12 -0.15 9.10
CA VAL A 346 -1.24 0.38 8.33
C VAL A 346 -2.39 0.74 9.27
N ASP A 347 -2.92 1.95 9.11
CA ASP A 347 -4.12 2.43 9.80
C ASP A 347 -5.05 3.11 8.79
N ILE A 348 -6.25 2.55 8.62
CA ILE A 348 -7.30 3.06 7.72
C ILE A 348 -8.53 3.38 8.55
N GLU A 349 -9.04 4.60 8.43
CA GLU A 349 -10.23 5.03 9.18
C GLU A 349 -11.54 4.59 8.47
N PRO A 350 -12.70 4.62 9.16
CA PRO A 350 -14.01 4.24 8.62
C PRO A 350 -14.41 4.84 7.26
N THR A 351 -13.91 6.04 6.94
CA THR A 351 -14.18 6.74 5.68
C THR A 351 -13.48 6.08 4.49
N GLY A 352 -12.44 5.26 4.74
CA GLY A 352 -11.52 4.75 3.73
C GLY A 352 -10.22 5.55 3.62
N ARG A 353 -10.06 6.65 4.37
CA ARG A 353 -8.82 7.44 4.36
C ARG A 353 -7.67 6.67 5.01
N LEU A 354 -6.55 6.54 4.31
CA LEU A 354 -5.31 5.96 4.84
C LEU A 354 -4.62 6.97 5.77
N LEU A 355 -4.57 6.68 7.08
CA LEU A 355 -4.06 7.58 8.10
C LEU A 355 -2.56 7.43 8.36
N THR A 356 -2.06 6.20 8.33
CA THR A 356 -0.66 5.88 8.65
C THR A 356 -0.19 4.73 7.78
N PHE A 357 1.00 4.89 7.21
CA PHE A 357 1.68 3.86 6.45
C PHE A 357 3.20 4.06 6.51
N HIS A 358 3.93 3.09 7.05
CA HIS A 358 5.40 3.07 7.05
C HIS A 358 5.92 1.66 7.40
N PRO A 359 7.14 1.31 6.97
CA PRO A 359 7.78 0.07 7.40
C PRO A 359 8.20 0.15 8.88
N TYR A 360 8.40 -0.99 9.52
CA TYR A 360 9.24 -1.13 10.70
C TYR A 360 10.67 -1.42 10.25
N ASN A 361 11.66 -0.68 10.78
CA ASN A 361 13.07 -0.90 10.47
C ASN A 361 13.83 -1.61 11.60
N ASN A 362 13.24 -1.74 12.78
CA ASN A 362 13.76 -2.53 13.90
C ASN A 362 12.62 -3.07 14.78
N ASN A 363 12.94 -4.09 15.59
CA ASN A 363 11.98 -4.74 16.48
C ASN A 363 11.57 -3.86 17.67
N GLU A 364 12.45 -2.98 18.15
CA GLU A 364 12.18 -2.15 19.34
C GLU A 364 10.97 -1.23 19.13
N GLU A 365 10.90 -0.56 17.98
CA GLU A 365 9.78 0.32 17.62
C GLU A 365 8.48 -0.46 17.44
N ARG A 366 8.57 -1.64 16.84
CA ARG A 366 7.42 -2.51 16.59
C ARG A 366 6.86 -3.09 17.88
N ASP A 367 7.72 -3.52 18.79
CA ASP A 367 7.31 -4.10 20.06
C ASP A 367 6.73 -3.02 20.98
N ALA A 368 7.28 -1.79 20.95
CA ALA A 368 6.70 -0.64 21.65
C ALA A 368 5.29 -0.28 21.17
N ASP A 369 5.01 -0.39 19.87
CA ASP A 369 3.66 -0.21 19.30
C ASP A 369 2.69 -1.33 19.72
N GLY A 370 3.19 -2.52 20.05
CA GLY A 370 2.40 -3.71 20.41
C GLY A 370 1.95 -3.76 21.87
N GLU A 371 2.66 -3.12 22.80
CA GLU A 371 2.36 -3.17 24.25
C GLU A 371 1.15 -2.30 24.67
N GLY A 372 0.53 -1.57 23.74
CA GLY A 372 -0.50 -0.57 24.04
C GLY A 372 -1.97 -0.99 23.89
N GLN A 373 -2.29 -2.17 23.33
CA GLN A 373 -3.68 -2.57 23.06
C GLN A 373 -3.89 -4.10 23.10
N ASP A 374 -4.01 -4.66 24.31
CA ASP A 374 -4.73 -5.92 24.56
C ASP A 374 -6.17 -5.64 25.01
#